data_AF-A0A832I1Y4-F1
#
_entry.id   AF-A0A832I1Y4-F1
#
_cell.length_a   1.000
_cell.length_b   1.000
_cell.length_c   1.000
_cell.angle_alpha   90.00
_cell.angle_beta   90.00
_cell.angle_gamma   90.00
#
_symmetry.space_group_name_H-M   'P 1'
#
loop_
_entity.id
_entity.type
_entity.pdbx_description
1 polymer ?
#
loop_
_entity_poly.entity_id
_entity_poly.type
_entity_poly.pdbx_seq_one_letter_code
_entity_poly.pdbx_strand_id
1 'polypeptide(L)'
;MTGELRRSLPSWRAAEARVHRPGPWLLAAALVVILLVEVGQSSRVAELSLDLDRSRSALARAQARLEYVQAQLDRRTTRAELAPLAAELQLVPADAKQYVGLPAAYLAADEPADRGDDTAPLLAAAERVMHALVPEATARGRVMR
;
A
#
# COMPACT_ATOMS: atom_id res chain seq x y z
N MET A 1 49.32 -37.78 -77.89
CA MET A 1 49.57 -38.05 -76.46
C MET A 1 49.97 -36.75 -75.80
N THR A 2 49.02 -36.04 -75.19
CA THR A 2 49.28 -34.81 -74.43
C THR A 2 48.62 -35.00 -73.07
N GLY A 3 49.44 -35.29 -72.07
CA GLY A 3 48.99 -35.55 -70.71
C GLY A 3 48.43 -34.28 -70.08
N GLU A 4 47.19 -34.36 -69.60
CA GLU A 4 46.59 -33.32 -68.79
C GLU A 4 47.34 -33.22 -67.45
N LEU A 5 48.07 -32.12 -67.28
CA LEU A 5 48.68 -31.74 -66.01
C LEU A 5 47.57 -31.43 -64.99
N ARG A 6 47.16 -32.44 -64.23
CA ARG A 6 46.35 -32.26 -63.01
C ARG A 6 47.14 -31.44 -62.00
N ARG A 7 46.87 -30.14 -61.93
CA ARG A 7 47.34 -29.29 -60.83
C ARG A 7 46.69 -29.77 -59.52
N SER A 8 47.50 -30.32 -58.62
CA SER A 8 47.07 -30.64 -57.26
C SER A 8 46.87 -29.35 -56.48
N LEU A 9 45.61 -29.02 -56.18
CA LEU A 9 45.28 -27.93 -55.26
C LEU A 9 45.71 -28.31 -53.84
N PRO A 10 46.19 -27.36 -53.01
CA PRO A 10 46.69 -27.66 -51.66
C PRO A 10 45.58 -28.19 -50.73
N SER A 11 45.87 -29.30 -50.03
CA SER A 11 44.93 -29.99 -49.13
C SER A 11 44.48 -29.17 -47.92
N TRP A 12 45.23 -28.13 -47.53
CA TRP A 12 44.88 -27.26 -46.41
C TRP A 12 43.64 -26.39 -46.69
N ARG A 13 43.35 -26.05 -47.96
CA ARG A 13 42.11 -25.34 -48.33
C ARG A 13 40.85 -26.21 -48.27
N ALA A 14 40.99 -27.54 -48.33
CA ALA A 14 39.85 -28.45 -48.24
C ALA A 14 39.32 -28.59 -46.81
N ALA A 15 40.14 -28.25 -45.80
CA ALA A 15 39.75 -28.32 -44.39
C ALA A 15 38.95 -27.09 -43.92
N GLU A 16 38.96 -25.99 -44.67
CA GLU A 16 38.65 -24.66 -44.13
C GLU A 16 37.21 -24.17 -44.35
N ALA A 17 36.29 -24.97 -44.90
CA ALA A 17 34.97 -24.44 -45.28
C ALA A 17 33.76 -25.34 -44.98
N ARG A 18 33.80 -26.12 -43.89
CA ARG A 18 32.55 -26.67 -43.31
C ARG A 18 32.13 -25.84 -42.11
N VAL A 19 31.83 -24.57 -42.36
CA VAL A 19 31.07 -23.75 -41.41
C VAL A 19 29.68 -24.39 -41.31
N HIS A 20 29.42 -25.06 -40.19
CA HIS A 20 28.12 -25.62 -39.87
C HIS A 20 27.15 -24.44 -39.69
N ARG A 21 26.49 -24.02 -40.76
CA ARG A 21 25.43 -23.00 -40.68
C ARG A 21 24.17 -23.71 -40.18
N PRO A 22 23.70 -23.43 -38.95
CA PRO A 22 22.43 -23.97 -38.51
C PRO A 22 21.34 -23.53 -39.49
N GLY A 23 20.46 -24.46 -39.86
CA GLY A 23 19.31 -24.12 -40.68
C GLY A 23 18.46 -23.04 -39.98
N PRO A 24 17.76 -22.17 -40.72
CA PRO A 24 16.95 -21.09 -40.14
C PRO A 24 15.90 -21.60 -39.14
N TRP A 25 15.44 -22.84 -39.31
CA TRP A 25 14.52 -23.50 -38.38
C TRP A 25 15.12 -23.74 -36.98
N LEU A 26 16.41 -24.07 -36.89
CA LEU A 26 17.10 -24.23 -35.60
C LEU A 26 17.23 -22.90 -34.86
N LEU A 27 17.48 -21.80 -35.58
CA LEU A 27 17.51 -20.46 -35.01
C LEU A 27 16.12 -20.04 -34.51
N ALA A 28 15.07 -20.31 -35.30
CA ALA A 28 13.69 -20.06 -34.89
C ALA A 28 13.31 -20.87 -33.63
N ALA A 29 13.66 -22.15 -33.58
CA ALA A 29 13.43 -22.99 -32.40
C ALA A 29 14.18 -22.47 -31.16
N ALA A 30 15.44 -22.04 -31.32
CA ALA A 30 16.21 -21.45 -30.23
C ALA A 30 15.56 -20.16 -29.69
N LEU A 31 15.08 -19.27 -30.57
CA LEU A 31 14.38 -18.05 -30.17
C LEU A 31 13.08 -18.37 -29.42
N VAL A 32 12.30 -19.36 -29.87
CA VAL A 32 11.08 -19.79 -29.17
C VAL A 32 11.40 -20.32 -27.77
N VAL A 33 12.46 -21.12 -27.62
CA VAL A 33 12.89 -21.63 -26.31
C VAL A 33 13.29 -20.48 -25.39
N ILE A 34 14.08 -19.51 -25.89
CA ILE A 34 14.47 -18.33 -25.11
C ILE A 34 13.23 -17.53 -24.67
N LEU A 35 12.29 -17.30 -25.59
CA LEU A 35 11.05 -16.57 -25.29
C LEU A 35 10.20 -17.30 -24.24
N LEU A 36 10.10 -18.63 -24.32
CA LEU A 36 9.39 -19.45 -23.32
C LEU A 36 10.04 -19.34 -21.94
N VAL A 37 11.37 -19.35 -21.87
CA VAL A 37 12.09 -19.15 -20.61
C VAL A 37 11.82 -17.76 -20.06
N GLU A 38 11.86 -16.72 -20.89
CA GLU A 38 11.61 -15.34 -20.49
C GLU A 38 10.18 -15.17 -19.96
N VAL A 39 9.17 -15.65 -20.69
CA VAL A 39 7.77 -15.62 -20.25
C VAL A 39 7.58 -16.40 -18.94
N GLY A 40 8.23 -17.56 -18.80
CA GLY A 40 8.19 -18.34 -17.56
C GLY A 40 8.87 -17.64 -16.38
N GLN A 41 9.92 -16.86 -16.62
CA GLN A 41 10.54 -16.03 -15.59
C GLN A 41 9.63 -14.85 -15.21
N SER A 42 9.03 -14.18 -16.20
CA SER A 42 8.08 -13.10 -15.95
C SER A 42 6.84 -13.57 -15.17
N SER A 43 6.30 -14.74 -15.48
CA SER A 43 5.15 -15.29 -14.76
C SER A 43 5.50 -15.63 -13.31
N ARG A 44 6.66 -16.24 -13.07
CA ARG A 44 7.14 -16.53 -11.71
C ARG A 44 7.36 -15.28 -10.88
N VAL A 45 7.95 -14.24 -11.48
CA VAL A 45 8.13 -12.95 -10.78
C VAL A 45 6.78 -12.33 -10.46
N ALA A 46 5.81 -12.35 -11.38
CA ALA A 46 4.47 -11.84 -11.14
C ALA A 46 3.75 -12.62 -10.02
N GLU A 47 3.85 -13.94 -10.00
CA GLU A 47 3.31 -14.79 -8.93
C GLU A 47 3.94 -14.45 -7.57
N LEU A 48 5.26 -14.32 -7.51
CA LEU A 48 5.98 -13.93 -6.29
C LEU A 48 5.59 -12.53 -5.81
N SER A 49 5.42 -11.57 -6.72
CA SER A 49 4.94 -10.23 -6.39
C SER A 49 3.53 -10.26 -5.80
N LEU A 50 2.61 -11.03 -6.40
CA LEU A 50 1.25 -11.17 -5.89
C LEU A 50 1.22 -11.83 -4.51
N ASP A 51 2.03 -12.85 -4.28
CA ASP A 51 2.09 -13.54 -2.99
C ASP A 51 2.70 -12.64 -1.90
N LEU A 52 3.72 -11.85 -2.26
CA LEU A 52 4.34 -10.86 -1.39
C LEU A 52 3.36 -9.74 -1.01
N ASP A 53 2.59 -9.22 -1.97
CA ASP A 53 1.53 -8.24 -1.69
C ASP A 53 0.41 -8.82 -0.83
N ARG A 54 0.01 -10.07 -1.08
CA ARG A 54 -0.96 -10.77 -0.23
C ARG A 54 -0.44 -10.89 1.20
N SER A 55 0.81 -11.30 1.38
CA SER A 55 1.46 -11.42 2.68
C SER A 55 1.57 -10.06 3.40
N ARG A 56 1.98 -9.00 2.69
CA ARG A 56 2.00 -7.63 3.21
C ARG A 56 0.61 -7.16 3.66
N SER A 57 -0.42 -7.40 2.86
CA SER A 57 -1.80 -7.02 3.21
C SER A 57 -2.32 -7.78 4.43
N ALA A 58 -1.91 -9.05 4.61
CA ALA A 58 -2.28 -9.86 5.76
C ALA A 58 -1.58 -9.37 7.02
N LEU A 59 -0.29 -9.03 6.91
CA LEU A 59 0.50 -8.46 8.01
C LEU A 59 -0.06 -7.10 8.44
N ALA A 60 -0.36 -6.21 7.50
CA ALA A 60 -0.96 -4.90 7.81
C ALA A 60 -2.30 -5.05 8.55
N ARG A 61 -3.15 -5.99 8.12
CA ARG A 61 -4.42 -6.30 8.81
C ARG A 61 -4.21 -6.86 10.22
N ALA A 62 -3.23 -7.73 10.41
CA ALA A 62 -2.90 -8.27 11.72
C ALA A 62 -2.35 -7.19 12.66
N GLN A 63 -1.50 -6.30 12.14
CA GLN A 63 -0.95 -5.20 12.90
C GLN A 63 -2.03 -4.19 13.31
N ALA A 64 -2.92 -3.79 12.40
CA ALA A 64 -4.05 -2.92 12.72
C ALA A 64 -4.97 -3.52 13.80
N ARG A 65 -5.17 -4.85 13.80
CA ARG A 65 -5.92 -5.54 14.85
C ARG A 65 -5.19 -5.49 16.20
N LEU A 66 -3.88 -5.69 16.22
CA LEU A 66 -3.08 -5.57 17.44
C LEU A 66 -3.15 -4.15 18.00
N GLU A 67 -2.92 -3.13 17.17
CA GLU A 67 -3.00 -1.72 17.56
C GLU A 67 -4.38 -1.38 18.12
N TYR A 68 -5.45 -1.87 17.50
CA TYR A 68 -6.81 -1.69 18.02
C TYR A 68 -7.00 -2.32 19.40
N VAL A 69 -6.53 -3.57 19.60
CA VAL A 69 -6.66 -4.27 20.88
C VAL A 69 -5.82 -3.57 21.96
N GLN A 70 -4.61 -3.13 21.63
CA GLN A 70 -3.76 -2.35 22.53
C GLN A 70 -4.45 -1.04 22.92
N ALA A 71 -4.99 -0.29 21.96
CA ALA A 71 -5.72 0.94 22.26
C ALA A 71 -6.97 0.69 23.14
N GLN A 72 -7.66 -0.45 22.97
CA GLN A 72 -8.77 -0.82 23.85
C GLN A 72 -8.31 -1.17 25.26
N LEU A 73 -7.18 -1.84 25.42
CA LEU A 73 -6.58 -2.11 26.71
C LEU A 73 -6.16 -0.80 27.39
N ASP A 74 -5.46 0.08 26.68
CA ASP A 74 -5.02 1.39 27.19
C ASP A 74 -6.21 2.26 27.63
N ARG A 75 -7.31 2.25 26.87
CA ARG A 75 -8.55 2.95 27.26
C ARG A 75 -9.17 2.38 28.54
N ARG A 76 -9.08 1.06 28.75
CA ARG A 76 -9.61 0.42 29.95
C ARG A 76 -8.72 0.66 31.16
N THR A 77 -7.40 0.60 30.99
CA THR A 77 -6.44 0.88 32.07
C THR A 77 -6.54 2.34 32.50
N THR A 78 -6.51 3.29 31.56
CA THR A 78 -6.70 4.72 31.85
C THR A 78 -8.03 5.00 32.53
N ARG A 79 -9.13 4.37 32.10
CA ARG A 79 -10.43 4.50 32.77
C ARG A 79 -10.41 3.94 34.19
N ALA A 80 -9.73 2.82 34.43
CA ALA A 80 -9.60 2.23 35.75
C ALA A 80 -8.75 3.11 36.69
N GLU A 81 -7.67 3.70 36.18
CA GLU A 81 -6.81 4.63 36.91
C GLU A 81 -7.51 5.96 37.22
N LEU A 82 -8.36 6.45 36.32
CA LEU A 82 -9.13 7.69 36.51
C LEU A 82 -10.37 7.51 37.40
N ALA A 83 -10.85 6.28 37.60
CA ALA A 83 -12.02 5.99 38.43
C ALA A 83 -11.91 6.50 39.89
N PRO A 84 -10.81 6.26 40.63
CA PRO A 84 -10.66 6.82 41.98
C PRO A 84 -10.61 8.35 41.97
N LEU A 85 -9.92 8.96 41.00
CA LEU A 85 -9.84 10.42 40.88
C LEU A 85 -11.21 11.04 40.57
N ALA A 86 -12.01 10.39 39.71
CA ALA A 86 -13.37 10.81 39.42
C ALA A 86 -14.28 10.71 40.66
N ALA A 87 -14.09 9.68 41.48
CA ALA A 87 -14.82 9.53 42.74
C ALA A 87 -14.46 10.63 43.76
N GLU A 88 -13.17 10.98 43.88
CA GLU A 88 -12.72 12.12 44.71
C GLU A 88 -13.32 13.45 44.25
N LEU A 89 -13.43 13.65 42.94
CA LEU A 89 -14.01 14.86 42.33
C LEU A 89 -15.54 14.84 42.24
N GLN A 90 -16.20 13.79 42.76
CA GLN A 90 -17.65 13.57 42.67
C GLN A 90 -18.19 13.63 41.22
N LEU A 91 -17.35 13.28 40.25
CA LEU A 91 -17.72 13.25 38.84
C LEU A 91 -18.55 11.99 38.58
N VAL A 92 -19.83 12.19 38.27
CA VAL A 92 -20.75 11.12 37.87
C VAL A 92 -20.58 10.87 36.37
N PRO A 93 -20.57 9.61 35.89
CA PRO A 93 -20.58 9.33 34.47
C PRO A 93 -21.76 10.05 33.78
N ALA A 94 -21.49 10.66 32.62
CA ALA A 94 -22.50 11.37 31.84
C ALA A 94 -23.73 10.48 31.58
N ASP A 95 -24.92 11.03 31.81
CA ASP A 95 -26.18 10.31 31.61
C ASP A 95 -26.34 10.00 30.12
N ALA A 96 -26.90 8.83 29.79
CA ALA A 96 -27.14 8.41 28.43
C ALA A 96 -27.97 9.46 27.63
N LYS A 97 -28.84 10.19 28.35
CA LYS A 97 -29.68 11.28 27.83
C LYS A 97 -28.90 12.54 27.47
N GLN A 98 -27.66 12.68 27.93
CA GLN A 98 -26.77 13.80 27.62
C GLN A 98 -25.96 13.54 26.34
N TYR A 99 -25.97 12.31 25.80
CA TYR A 99 -25.36 12.03 24.51
C TYR A 99 -26.30 12.45 23.38
N VAL A 100 -25.91 13.52 22.68
CA VAL A 100 -26.52 13.86 21.39
C VAL A 100 -25.79 13.06 20.32
N GLY A 101 -26.48 12.07 19.75
CA GLY A 101 -25.98 11.34 18.59
C GLY A 101 -25.91 12.28 17.40
N LEU A 102 -24.71 12.65 16.97
CA LEU A 102 -24.55 13.41 15.73
C LEU A 102 -24.95 12.53 14.54
N PRO A 103 -25.81 13.04 13.63
CA PRO A 103 -26.13 12.33 12.40
C PRO A 103 -24.84 12.03 11.61
N ALA A 104 -24.78 10.86 10.96
CA ALA A 104 -23.59 10.42 10.22
C ALA A 104 -23.10 11.45 9.17
N ALA A 105 -24.01 12.28 8.65
CA ALA A 105 -23.71 13.38 7.75
C ALA A 105 -22.75 14.44 8.35
N TYR A 106 -22.71 14.59 9.68
CA TYR A 106 -21.78 15.50 10.38
C TYR A 106 -20.42 14.85 10.69
N LEU A 107 -20.29 13.54 10.50
CA LEU A 107 -19.04 12.79 10.68
C LEU A 107 -18.32 12.53 9.35
N ALA A 108 -18.96 12.84 8.22
CA ALA A 108 -18.30 12.80 6.92
C ALA A 108 -17.21 13.87 6.89
N ALA A 109 -15.99 13.45 6.59
CA ALA A 109 -14.85 14.35 6.43
C ALA A 109 -15.16 15.37 5.33
N ASP A 110 -15.29 16.63 5.73
CA ASP A 110 -15.12 17.87 4.97
C ASP A 110 -15.31 17.73 3.44
N GLU A 111 -16.53 17.38 3.02
CA GLU A 111 -17.03 17.98 1.80
C GLU A 111 -17.49 19.38 2.20
N PRO A 112 -16.95 20.46 1.60
CA PRO A 112 -17.46 21.80 1.84
C PRO A 112 -18.87 21.86 1.26
N ALA A 113 -19.84 21.49 2.08
CA ALA A 113 -21.24 21.75 1.80
C ALA A 113 -21.38 23.27 1.70
N ASP A 114 -21.88 23.72 0.56
CA ASP A 114 -22.30 25.08 0.26
C ASP A 114 -23.42 25.50 1.23
N ARG A 115 -23.03 25.77 2.49
CA ARG A 115 -23.93 26.26 3.53
C ARG A 115 -24.01 27.76 3.35
N GLY A 116 -25.16 28.21 2.86
CA GLY A 116 -25.47 29.61 2.63
C GLY A 116 -25.01 30.52 3.79
N ASP A 117 -24.47 31.67 3.38
CA ASP A 117 -23.76 32.71 4.16
C ASP A 117 -24.42 33.14 5.49
N ASP A 118 -25.71 32.85 5.70
CA ASP A 118 -26.48 33.39 6.82
C ASP A 118 -26.19 32.75 8.20
N THR A 119 -25.57 31.57 8.26
CA THR A 119 -25.27 30.87 9.54
C THR A 119 -23.82 30.96 9.99
N ALA A 120 -22.93 31.44 9.13
CA ALA A 120 -21.50 31.64 9.41
C ALA A 120 -21.20 32.50 10.66
N PRO A 121 -21.89 33.63 10.92
CA PRO A 121 -21.52 34.49 12.06
C PRO A 121 -21.91 33.88 13.41
N LEU A 122 -23.01 33.14 13.49
CA LEU A 122 -23.45 32.46 14.71
C LEU A 122 -22.54 31.27 15.05
N LEU A 123 -22.09 30.54 14.02
CA LEU A 123 -21.21 29.40 14.19
C LEU A 123 -19.80 29.86 14.62
N ALA A 124 -19.29 30.96 14.04
CA ALA A 124 -18.04 31.59 14.46
C ALA A 124 -18.09 32.15 15.90
N ALA A 125 -19.24 32.67 16.32
CA ALA A 125 -19.44 33.12 17.71
C ALA A 125 -19.47 31.95 18.69
N ALA A 126 -20.16 30.86 18.34
CA ALA A 126 -20.18 29.63 19.13
C ALA A 126 -18.77 29.01 19.23
N GLU A 127 -18.00 29.02 18.15
CA GLU A 127 -16.63 28.52 18.12
C GLU A 127 -15.69 29.35 19.02
N ARG A 128 -15.84 30.69 19.03
CA ARG A 128 -15.10 31.57 19.96
C ARG A 128 -15.45 31.30 21.42
N VAL A 129 -16.73 31.09 21.73
CA VAL A 129 -17.18 30.80 23.11
C VAL A 129 -16.69 29.43 23.55
N MET A 130 -16.72 28.42 22.67
CA MET A 130 -16.17 27.09 22.96
C MET A 130 -14.65 27.13 23.18
N HIS A 131 -13.90 27.90 22.39
CA HIS A 131 -12.46 28.09 22.61
C HIS A 131 -12.12 28.79 23.92
N ALA A 132 -12.98 29.69 24.40
CA ALA A 132 -12.80 30.35 25.70
C ALA A 132 -13.10 29.41 26.89
N LEU A 133 -14.02 28.45 26.71
CA LEU A 133 -14.47 27.53 27.77
C LEU A 133 -13.66 26.23 27.84
N VAL A 134 -13.01 25.82 26.73
CA VAL A 134 -12.20 24.59 26.66
C VAL A 134 -10.82 24.92 26.07
N PRO A 135 -9.87 25.41 26.87
CA PRO A 135 -8.51 25.75 26.40
C PRO A 135 -7.75 24.53 25.83
N GLU A 136 -8.10 23.31 26.26
CA GLU A 136 -7.35 22.08 25.95
C GLU A 136 -7.77 21.36 24.66
N ALA A 137 -8.84 21.77 23.97
CA ALA A 137 -9.25 21.11 22.72
C ALA A 137 -8.23 21.28 21.57
N THR A 138 -7.30 22.23 21.72
CA THR A 138 -6.24 22.56 20.75
C THR A 138 -5.13 21.51 20.68
N ALA A 139 -5.05 20.56 21.63
CA ALA A 139 -3.93 19.61 21.68
C ALA A 139 -4.09 18.38 20.74
N ARG A 140 -5.26 18.16 20.14
CA ARG A 140 -5.53 16.95 19.33
C ARG A 140 -5.68 17.17 17.83
N GLY A 141 -5.31 18.35 17.34
CA GLY A 141 -5.54 18.76 15.95
C GLY A 141 -4.36 19.45 15.30
N ARG A 142 -3.15 18.85 15.32
CA ARG A 142 -2.10 19.01 14.29
C ARG A 142 -0.81 18.31 14.72
N VAL A 143 -0.72 17.01 14.46
CA VAL A 143 0.53 16.36 14.03
C VAL A 143 0.15 15.33 12.96
N MET A 144 -0.14 15.81 11.76
CA MET A 144 0.15 15.09 10.52
C MET A 144 0.29 16.14 9.41
N ARG A 145 1.56 16.38 9.07
CA ARG A 145 2.12 17.22 8.01
C ARG A 145 1.94 18.72 8.10
#